data_AF-A0A960CJ40-F1
#
_entry.id   AF-A0A960CJ40-F1
#
_cell.length_a   1.000
_cell.length_b   1.000
_cell.length_c   1.000
_cell.angle_alpha   90.00
_cell.angle_beta   90.00
_cell.angle_gamma   90.00
#
_symmetry.space_group_name_H-M   'P 1'
#
loop_
_entity.id
_entity.type
_entity.pdbx_description
1 polymer ?
#
loop_
_entity_poly.entity_id
_entity_poly.type
_entity_poly.pdbx_seq_one_letter_code
_entity_poly.pdbx_strand_id
1 'polypeptide(L)'
;MLAGRLADPNYTLGTDPRSDPRMVAALTGIGLAGELPEAPVTVDSPIEDLLAYCAAAEEMVGSVFDHLALAAEAPTGVSTSTVTIPGADGNELTLFVSRPTAAPDGPLPAVVHFHGGGMAIASAADAAYRLLREHLAASGLVVVGVEFRNSGGRHGVHPYPAGLNDCAAATRWVHANAADLGISHLIVCGESGGGNLTLTVTHKAKREGWLDEIAGAYAQCPYISNRWLDYPEELPSLRENDGYFISCQQAALLGALYDPGKKHSHEPTCWALNATEQDLAGMPPHVISVNELDPLRDEGL
;
A
#
# COMPACT_ATOMS: atom_id res chain seq x y z
N MET A 1 -5.93 21.52 -21.40
CA MET A 1 -4.71 21.13 -22.16
C MET A 1 -4.39 19.70 -21.76
N LEU A 2 -4.05 18.84 -22.71
CA LEU A 2 -3.60 17.48 -22.39
C LEU A 2 -2.26 17.57 -21.64
N ALA A 3 -1.97 16.62 -20.75
CA ALA A 3 -0.72 16.51 -19.99
C ALA A 3 -0.13 15.10 -20.13
N GLY A 4 1.13 14.91 -19.73
CA GLY A 4 1.81 13.62 -19.77
C GLY A 4 1.71 12.92 -21.12
N ARG A 5 1.50 11.60 -21.09
CA ARG A 5 1.39 10.77 -22.29
C ARG A 5 0.16 11.04 -23.14
N LEU A 6 -0.84 11.76 -22.61
CA LEU A 6 -1.95 12.28 -23.41
C LEU A 6 -1.52 13.46 -24.29
N ALA A 7 -0.52 14.24 -23.88
CA ALA A 7 0.05 15.32 -24.67
C ALA A 7 1.14 14.83 -25.64
N ASP A 8 2.03 13.96 -25.16
CA ASP A 8 3.08 13.33 -25.97
C ASP A 8 3.26 11.87 -25.52
N PRO A 9 2.91 10.87 -26.36
CA PRO A 9 2.97 9.46 -25.97
C PRO A 9 4.38 8.95 -25.63
N ASN A 10 5.42 9.70 -26.03
CA ASN A 10 6.83 9.38 -25.75
C ASN A 10 7.33 9.96 -24.43
N TYR A 11 6.51 10.72 -23.70
CA TYR A 11 6.92 11.17 -22.37
C TYR A 11 7.11 9.98 -21.43
N THR A 12 8.21 10.04 -20.69
CA THR A 12 8.56 9.18 -19.57
C THR A 12 8.61 10.03 -18.30
N LEU A 13 8.73 9.39 -17.14
CA LEU A 13 8.92 10.10 -15.88
C LEU A 13 10.13 11.05 -15.92
N GLY A 14 11.20 10.69 -16.65
CA GLY A 14 12.40 11.52 -16.80
C GLY A 14 12.31 12.66 -17.80
N THR A 15 11.27 12.70 -18.63
CA THR A 15 11.11 13.72 -19.70
C THR A 15 9.85 14.56 -19.56
N ASP A 16 8.89 14.15 -18.72
CA ASP A 16 7.72 14.95 -18.40
C ASP A 16 8.13 16.24 -17.66
N PRO A 17 7.72 17.44 -18.13
CA PRO A 17 8.12 18.71 -17.54
C PRO A 17 7.57 18.95 -16.12
N ARG A 18 6.61 18.13 -15.66
CA ARG A 18 6.05 18.20 -14.31
C ARG A 18 6.91 17.47 -13.27
N SER A 19 7.80 16.59 -13.72
CA SER A 19 8.61 15.77 -12.82
C SER A 19 9.56 16.60 -11.96
N ASP A 20 9.64 16.27 -10.67
CA ASP A 20 10.64 16.87 -9.80
C ASP A 20 12.04 16.48 -10.30
N PRO A 21 12.90 17.45 -10.68
CA PRO A 21 14.20 17.14 -11.27
C PRO A 21 15.12 16.36 -10.31
N ARG A 22 14.92 16.48 -8.99
CA ARG A 22 15.68 15.72 -7.98
C ARG A 22 15.28 14.25 -7.98
N MET A 23 13.97 13.98 -8.10
CA MET A 23 13.44 12.62 -8.23
C MET A 23 13.92 11.98 -9.54
N VAL A 24 13.85 12.73 -10.66
CA VAL A 24 14.37 12.24 -11.95
C VAL A 24 15.86 11.88 -11.86
N ALA A 25 16.67 12.71 -11.21
CA ALA A 25 18.10 12.43 -11.03
C ALA A 25 18.33 11.14 -10.23
N ALA A 26 17.57 10.92 -9.15
CA ALA A 26 17.65 9.70 -8.34
C ALA A 26 17.21 8.45 -9.13
N LEU A 27 16.08 8.52 -9.84
CA LEU A 27 15.52 7.39 -10.59
C LEU A 27 16.30 7.06 -11.86
N THR A 28 16.97 8.04 -12.47
CA THR A 28 17.86 7.82 -13.62
C THR A 28 19.00 6.87 -13.26
N GLY A 29 19.57 7.00 -12.05
CA GLY A 29 20.68 6.17 -11.59
C GLY A 29 20.34 4.68 -11.44
N ILE A 30 19.05 4.36 -11.33
CA ILE A 30 18.53 2.98 -11.18
C ILE A 30 17.63 2.55 -12.35
N GLY A 31 17.59 3.32 -13.44
CA GLY A 31 16.88 2.95 -14.66
C GLY A 31 15.36 3.13 -14.63
N LEU A 32 14.80 3.88 -13.66
CA LEU A 32 13.35 4.06 -13.50
C LEU A 32 12.80 5.39 -14.02
N ALA A 33 13.67 6.25 -14.59
CA ALA A 33 13.25 7.49 -15.23
C ALA A 33 12.82 7.29 -16.71
N GLY A 34 13.16 6.15 -17.30
CA GLY A 34 12.89 5.81 -18.69
C GLY A 34 11.56 5.07 -18.89
N GLU A 35 11.43 4.43 -20.06
CA GLU A 35 10.34 3.48 -20.31
C GLU A 35 10.57 2.19 -19.52
N LEU A 36 9.51 1.70 -18.89
CA LEU A 36 9.53 0.40 -18.21
C LEU A 36 9.33 -0.73 -19.23
N PRO A 37 9.98 -1.88 -19.03
CA PRO A 37 9.74 -3.05 -19.87
C PRO A 37 8.30 -3.55 -19.71
N GLU A 38 7.71 -4.01 -20.81
CA GLU A 38 6.42 -4.71 -20.77
C GLU A 38 6.55 -6.05 -20.04
N ALA A 39 5.51 -6.44 -19.31
CA ALA A 39 5.48 -7.74 -18.67
C ALA A 39 5.31 -8.85 -19.73
N PRO A 40 6.04 -9.97 -19.62
CA PRO A 40 5.96 -11.08 -20.58
C PRO A 40 4.68 -11.93 -20.44
N VAL A 41 3.76 -11.54 -19.56
CA VAL A 41 2.53 -12.25 -19.22
C VAL A 41 1.32 -11.32 -19.27
N THR A 42 0.13 -11.90 -19.33
CA THR A 42 -1.16 -11.18 -19.30
C THR A 42 -2.02 -11.73 -18.17
N VAL A 43 -3.10 -11.05 -17.81
CA VAL A 43 -4.04 -11.53 -16.78
C VAL A 43 -4.69 -12.89 -17.11
N ASP A 44 -4.67 -13.29 -18.39
CA ASP A 44 -5.17 -14.59 -18.86
C ASP A 44 -4.09 -15.68 -18.93
N SER A 45 -2.84 -15.35 -18.59
CA SER A 45 -1.75 -16.32 -18.51
C SER A 45 -2.01 -17.37 -17.43
N PRO A 46 -1.44 -18.59 -17.57
CA PRO A 46 -1.49 -19.60 -16.51
C PRO A 46 -1.03 -19.04 -15.15
N ILE A 47 -1.66 -19.51 -14.06
CA ILE A 47 -1.40 -18.99 -12.72
C ILE A 47 0.07 -19.17 -12.31
N GLU A 48 0.72 -20.23 -12.75
CA GLU A 48 2.15 -20.47 -12.55
C GLU A 48 3.03 -19.39 -13.17
N ASP A 49 2.67 -18.88 -14.34
CA ASP A 49 3.41 -17.83 -15.04
C ASP A 49 3.19 -16.46 -14.36
N LEU A 50 1.95 -16.20 -13.90
CA LEU A 50 1.62 -15.02 -13.10
C LEU A 50 2.42 -14.99 -11.79
N LEU A 51 2.50 -16.13 -11.09
CA LEU A 51 3.25 -16.25 -9.84
C LEU A 51 4.76 -16.12 -10.07
N ALA A 52 5.29 -16.67 -11.15
CA ALA A 52 6.70 -16.51 -11.52
C ALA A 52 7.04 -15.05 -11.83
N TYR A 53 6.18 -14.36 -12.59
CA TYR A 53 6.30 -12.92 -12.83
C TYR A 53 6.23 -12.13 -11.51
N CYS A 54 5.28 -12.45 -10.64
CA CYS A 54 5.08 -11.79 -9.35
C CYS A 54 6.33 -11.91 -8.45
N ALA A 55 6.96 -13.09 -8.39
CA ALA A 55 8.19 -13.30 -7.63
C ALA A 55 9.36 -12.46 -8.19
N ALA A 56 9.52 -12.43 -9.52
CA ALA A 56 10.56 -11.61 -10.16
C ALA A 56 10.30 -10.10 -9.95
N ALA A 57 9.03 -9.68 -10.00
CA ALA A 57 8.63 -8.31 -9.71
C ALA A 57 8.91 -7.93 -8.25
N GLU A 58 8.69 -8.84 -7.29
CA GLU A 58 9.03 -8.64 -5.88
C GLU A 58 10.53 -8.39 -5.68
N GLU A 59 11.39 -9.20 -6.30
CA GLU A 59 12.84 -9.01 -6.21
C GLU A 59 13.29 -7.67 -6.80
N MET A 60 12.77 -7.31 -7.98
CA MET A 60 13.10 -6.06 -8.65
C MET A 60 12.64 -4.84 -7.84
N VAL A 61 11.39 -4.83 -7.39
CA VAL A 61 10.82 -3.74 -6.57
C VAL A 61 11.54 -3.65 -5.23
N GLY A 62 11.83 -4.78 -4.60
CA GLY A 62 12.63 -4.85 -3.36
C GLY A 62 14.02 -4.23 -3.53
N SER A 63 14.73 -4.58 -4.61
CA SER A 63 16.05 -4.02 -4.89
C SER A 63 16.04 -2.49 -5.09
N VAL A 64 15.01 -1.97 -5.76
CA VAL A 64 14.79 -0.53 -5.94
C VAL A 64 14.59 0.14 -4.59
N PHE A 65 13.71 -0.40 -3.76
CA PHE A 65 13.42 0.18 -2.45
C PHE A 65 14.59 0.06 -1.47
N ASP A 66 15.36 -1.02 -1.52
CA ASP A 66 16.59 -1.16 -0.73
C ASP A 66 17.62 -0.10 -1.15
N HIS A 67 17.78 0.16 -2.44
CA HIS A 67 18.68 1.22 -2.92
C HIS A 67 18.25 2.60 -2.41
N LEU A 68 16.96 2.92 -2.48
CA LEU A 68 16.42 4.18 -1.97
C LEU A 68 16.53 4.28 -0.44
N ALA A 69 16.29 3.18 0.27
CA ALA A 69 16.42 3.10 1.72
C ALA A 69 17.87 3.32 2.18
N LEU A 70 18.86 2.76 1.48
CA LEU A 70 20.28 2.95 1.77
C LEU A 70 20.76 4.39 1.57
N ALA A 71 20.09 5.16 0.71
CA ALA A 71 20.39 6.57 0.50
C ALA A 71 19.76 7.49 1.56
N ALA A 72 18.80 6.99 2.35
CA ALA A 72 18.12 7.74 3.39
C ALA A 72 18.89 7.69 4.72
N GLU A 73 18.93 8.82 5.43
CA GLU A 73 19.46 8.85 6.79
C GLU A 73 18.48 8.16 7.76
N ALA A 74 18.97 7.24 8.58
CA ALA A 74 18.14 6.59 9.58
C ALA A 74 17.81 7.56 10.72
N PRO A 75 16.57 7.60 11.22
CA PRO A 75 16.21 8.48 12.32
C PRO A 75 16.84 7.98 13.63
N THR A 76 17.21 8.91 14.50
CA THR A 76 17.73 8.60 15.84
C THR A 76 16.62 8.56 16.88
N GLY A 77 16.86 7.87 18.01
CA GLY A 77 15.94 7.92 19.15
C GLY A 77 14.68 7.06 18.97
N VAL A 78 14.76 6.02 18.15
CA VAL A 78 13.67 5.07 17.90
C VAL A 78 14.13 3.66 18.23
N SER A 79 13.22 2.86 18.79
CA SER A 79 13.39 1.42 18.94
C SER A 79 12.28 0.69 18.21
N THR A 80 12.63 -0.43 17.58
CA THR A 80 11.67 -1.36 16.95
C THR A 80 11.73 -2.71 17.67
N SER A 81 10.57 -3.22 18.09
CA SER A 81 10.43 -4.59 18.60
C SER A 81 9.48 -5.40 17.72
N THR A 82 9.58 -6.73 17.80
CA THR A 82 8.70 -7.65 17.08
C THR A 82 7.75 -8.32 18.05
N VAL A 83 6.47 -8.39 17.68
CA VAL A 83 5.42 -9.09 18.43
C VAL A 83 4.72 -10.05 17.48
N THR A 84 4.42 -11.26 17.94
CA THR A 84 3.61 -12.24 17.20
C THR A 84 2.24 -12.36 17.87
N ILE A 85 1.18 -12.27 17.07
CA ILE A 85 -0.21 -12.35 17.52
C ILE A 85 -0.95 -13.44 16.72
N PRO A 86 -2.05 -14.01 17.24
CA PRO A 86 -2.92 -14.85 16.43
C PRO A 86 -3.72 -14.00 15.44
N GLY A 87 -3.73 -14.40 14.16
CA GLY A 87 -4.63 -13.86 13.15
C GLY A 87 -6.01 -14.54 13.16
N ALA A 88 -6.89 -14.13 12.25
CA ALA A 88 -8.31 -14.47 12.31
C ALA A 88 -8.62 -15.96 12.10
N ASP A 89 -7.77 -16.68 11.34
CA ASP A 89 -7.88 -18.12 11.06
C ASP A 89 -6.83 -18.95 11.83
N GLY A 90 -6.23 -18.37 12.88
CA GLY A 90 -5.26 -19.04 13.74
C GLY A 90 -3.83 -19.06 13.19
N ASN A 91 -3.56 -18.33 12.10
CA ASN A 91 -2.20 -18.07 11.63
C ASN A 91 -1.41 -17.22 12.66
N GLU A 92 -0.08 -17.32 12.60
CA GLU A 92 0.78 -16.37 13.29
C GLU A 92 0.93 -15.11 12.45
N LEU A 93 0.66 -13.95 13.05
CA LEU A 93 0.77 -12.65 12.43
C LEU A 93 1.84 -11.83 13.14
N THR A 94 2.86 -11.41 12.40
CA THR A 94 3.98 -10.65 12.94
C THR A 94 3.69 -9.15 12.85
N LEU A 95 3.98 -8.43 13.93
CA LEU A 95 3.88 -6.98 14.03
C LEU A 95 5.24 -6.38 14.36
N PHE A 96 5.62 -5.32 13.66
CA PHE A 96 6.81 -4.53 13.95
C PHE A 96 6.41 -3.23 14.65
N VAL A 97 6.75 -3.10 15.93
CA VAL A 97 6.35 -1.97 16.77
C VAL A 97 7.51 -1.00 16.93
N SER A 98 7.49 0.11 16.19
CA SER A 98 8.45 1.20 16.27
C SER A 98 7.93 2.32 17.17
N ARG A 99 8.77 2.87 18.05
CA ARG A 99 8.40 3.95 18.99
C ARG A 99 9.62 4.79 19.42
N PRO A 100 9.42 6.04 19.88
CA PRO A 100 10.46 6.82 20.55
C PRO A 100 11.08 6.07 21.73
N THR A 101 12.41 6.21 21.90
CA THR A 101 13.12 5.65 23.07
C THR A 101 13.04 6.56 24.30
N ALA A 102 12.85 7.86 24.10
CA ALA A 102 12.58 8.78 25.19
C ALA A 102 11.20 8.47 25.78
N ALA A 103 11.11 8.45 27.11
CA ALA A 103 9.84 8.27 27.80
C ALA A 103 8.90 9.45 27.45
N PRO A 104 7.71 9.19 26.86
CA PRO A 104 6.79 10.26 26.52
C PRO A 104 6.08 10.80 27.77
N ASP A 105 5.65 12.05 27.71
CA ASP A 105 4.79 12.67 28.73
C ASP A 105 3.32 12.24 28.56
N GLY A 106 3.08 10.92 28.52
CA GLY A 106 1.75 10.30 28.37
C GLY A 106 1.61 9.41 27.13
N PRO A 107 0.39 8.90 26.85
CA PRO A 107 0.13 8.04 25.69
C PRO A 107 0.28 8.79 24.36
N LEU A 108 0.87 8.13 23.36
CA LEU A 108 1.12 8.68 22.02
C LEU A 108 -0.01 8.32 21.04
N PRO A 109 -0.20 9.04 19.93
CA PRO A 109 -1.01 8.55 18.82
C PRO A 109 -0.32 7.33 18.17
N ALA A 110 -1.12 6.43 17.61
CA ALA A 110 -0.58 5.29 16.88
C ALA A 110 -0.99 5.25 15.41
N VAL A 111 -0.11 4.67 14.61
CA VAL A 111 -0.35 4.34 13.20
C VAL A 111 -0.24 2.84 13.03
N VAL A 112 -1.31 2.19 12.59
CA VAL A 112 -1.24 0.82 12.09
C VAL A 112 -0.94 0.92 10.59
N HIS A 113 0.29 0.55 10.21
CA HIS A 113 0.81 0.70 8.84
C HIS A 113 0.66 -0.59 8.04
N PHE A 114 0.05 -0.47 6.87
CA PHE A 114 -0.06 -1.52 5.87
C PHE A 114 0.84 -1.15 4.69
N HIS A 115 1.79 -2.03 4.35
CA HIS A 115 2.69 -1.81 3.25
C HIS A 115 2.01 -1.99 1.88
N GLY A 116 2.60 -1.37 0.86
CA GLY A 116 2.21 -1.46 -0.55
C GLY A 116 2.63 -2.78 -1.18
N GLY A 117 2.69 -2.80 -2.52
CA GLY A 117 2.94 -4.03 -3.29
C GLY A 117 1.68 -4.72 -3.81
N GLY A 118 0.61 -3.95 -4.06
CA GLY A 118 -0.62 -4.45 -4.70
C GLY A 118 -1.33 -5.58 -3.94
N MET A 119 -1.12 -5.67 -2.63
CA MET A 119 -1.58 -6.79 -1.77
C MET A 119 -1.03 -8.16 -2.22
N ALA A 120 0.04 -8.16 -3.02
CA ALA A 120 0.56 -9.33 -3.70
C ALA A 120 2.05 -9.56 -3.46
N ILE A 121 2.84 -8.53 -3.14
CA ILE A 121 4.28 -8.61 -2.90
C ILE A 121 4.72 -7.69 -1.77
N ALA A 122 6.01 -7.73 -1.45
CA ALA A 122 6.70 -6.93 -0.42
C ALA A 122 6.40 -7.39 1.02
N SER A 123 7.08 -6.78 1.99
CA SER A 123 7.05 -7.15 3.42
C SER A 123 7.17 -5.91 4.27
N ALA A 124 6.48 -5.85 5.40
CA ALA A 124 6.73 -4.80 6.39
C ALA A 124 8.17 -4.86 6.95
N ALA A 125 8.88 -5.98 6.83
CA ALA A 125 10.29 -6.09 7.18
C ALA A 125 11.25 -5.43 6.17
N ASP A 126 10.81 -5.10 4.95
CA ASP A 126 11.66 -4.46 3.94
C ASP A 126 12.24 -3.15 4.46
N ALA A 127 13.48 -2.82 4.04
CA ALA A 127 14.22 -1.70 4.60
C ALA A 127 13.49 -0.36 4.43
N ALA A 128 12.84 -0.13 3.29
CA ALA A 128 12.07 1.08 3.03
C ALA A 128 10.88 1.23 4.00
N TYR A 129 10.11 0.16 4.24
CA TYR A 129 8.98 0.22 5.18
C TYR A 129 9.43 0.29 6.63
N ARG A 130 10.51 -0.41 6.99
CA ARG A 130 11.14 -0.26 8.31
C ARG A 130 11.56 1.19 8.55
N LEU A 131 12.28 1.81 7.60
CA LEU A 131 12.70 3.21 7.71
C LEU A 131 11.51 4.17 7.74
N LEU A 132 10.47 3.95 6.93
CA LEU A 132 9.24 4.74 6.97
C LEU A 132 8.63 4.71 8.37
N ARG A 133 8.46 3.53 8.96
CA ARG A 133 7.92 3.39 10.32
C ARG A 133 8.79 4.04 11.37
N GLU A 134 10.10 3.92 11.24
CA GLU A 134 11.05 4.55 12.16
C GLU A 134 10.98 6.08 12.06
N HIS A 135 10.84 6.66 10.85
CA HIS A 135 10.69 8.11 10.67
C HIS A 135 9.38 8.62 11.27
N LEU A 136 8.28 7.91 11.05
CA LEU A 136 7.01 8.21 11.68
C LEU A 136 7.12 8.12 13.21
N ALA A 137 7.75 7.07 13.73
CA ALA A 137 7.94 6.92 15.18
C ALA A 137 8.77 8.07 15.77
N ALA A 138 9.83 8.51 15.09
CA ALA A 138 10.65 9.65 15.51
C ALA A 138 9.88 10.96 15.63
N SER A 139 8.72 11.09 14.95
CA SER A 139 7.83 12.25 15.07
C SER A 139 6.93 12.24 16.32
N GLY A 140 7.06 11.23 17.19
CA GLY A 140 6.27 11.09 18.42
C GLY A 140 5.08 10.17 18.27
N LEU A 141 5.21 9.09 17.49
CA LEU A 141 4.16 8.11 17.22
C LEU A 141 4.57 6.71 17.66
N VAL A 142 3.59 5.87 18.01
CA VAL A 142 3.77 4.41 18.01
C VAL A 142 3.33 3.89 16.65
N VAL A 143 4.22 3.22 15.92
CA VAL A 143 3.93 2.74 14.57
C VAL A 143 4.00 1.22 14.55
N VAL A 144 2.91 0.59 14.13
CA VAL A 144 2.76 -0.87 14.09
C VAL A 144 2.68 -1.30 12.63
N GLY A 145 3.78 -1.82 12.09
CA GLY A 145 3.81 -2.43 10.76
C GLY A 145 3.25 -3.84 10.80
N VAL A 146 2.31 -4.14 9.90
CA VAL A 146 1.64 -5.45 9.84
C VAL A 146 2.27 -6.31 8.75
N GLU A 147 2.79 -7.49 9.13
CA GLU A 147 3.32 -8.49 8.20
C GLU A 147 2.19 -9.42 7.73
N PHE A 148 1.27 -8.88 6.94
CA PHE A 148 0.09 -9.62 6.47
C PHE A 148 0.45 -10.62 5.35
N ARG A 149 -0.40 -11.64 5.17
CA ARG A 149 -0.28 -12.57 4.03
C ARG A 149 -0.54 -11.86 2.71
N ASN A 150 0.32 -12.11 1.73
CA ASN A 150 0.16 -11.62 0.36
C ASN A 150 -0.61 -12.60 -0.53
N SER A 151 -1.06 -12.10 -1.68
CA SER A 151 -1.64 -12.93 -2.75
C SER A 151 -0.61 -13.51 -3.72
N GLY A 152 0.67 -13.18 -3.57
CA GLY A 152 1.81 -13.74 -4.29
C GLY A 152 3.14 -13.52 -3.54
N GLY A 153 4.25 -13.71 -4.25
CA GLY A 153 5.58 -13.48 -3.71
C GLY A 153 5.95 -14.41 -2.53
N ARG A 154 6.94 -13.98 -1.73
CA ARG A 154 7.52 -14.76 -0.62
C ARG A 154 6.55 -15.06 0.52
N HIS A 155 5.52 -14.24 0.70
CA HIS A 155 4.52 -14.40 1.77
C HIS A 155 3.32 -15.26 1.37
N GLY A 156 3.43 -15.94 0.22
CA GLY A 156 2.51 -16.99 -0.19
C GLY A 156 1.40 -16.51 -1.11
N VAL A 157 0.57 -17.47 -1.53
CA VAL A 157 -0.54 -17.24 -2.46
C VAL A 157 -1.83 -17.28 -1.66
N HIS A 158 -2.13 -16.18 -0.99
CA HIS A 158 -3.32 -15.99 -0.18
C HIS A 158 -4.20 -14.88 -0.76
N PRO A 159 -5.10 -15.20 -1.70
CA PRO A 159 -6.04 -14.23 -2.27
C PRO A 159 -6.90 -13.53 -1.22
N TYR A 160 -7.62 -12.49 -1.65
CA TYR A 160 -8.66 -11.87 -0.85
C TYR A 160 -9.59 -12.93 -0.21
N PRO A 161 -9.93 -12.81 1.09
CA PRO A 161 -9.65 -11.71 2.01
C PRO A 161 -8.50 -11.94 3.00
N ALA A 162 -7.51 -12.81 2.71
CA ALA A 162 -6.51 -13.21 3.70
C ALA A 162 -5.72 -12.03 4.32
N GLY A 163 -5.05 -11.22 3.49
CA GLY A 163 -4.30 -10.06 3.97
C GLY A 163 -5.17 -9.00 4.65
N LEU A 164 -6.41 -8.80 4.19
CA LEU A 164 -7.38 -7.91 4.84
C LEU A 164 -7.76 -8.40 6.24
N ASN A 165 -7.97 -9.71 6.40
CA ASN A 165 -8.28 -10.31 7.70
C ASN A 165 -7.10 -10.19 8.67
N ASP A 166 -5.87 -10.33 8.18
CA ASP A 166 -4.66 -10.09 8.98
C ASP A 166 -4.57 -8.61 9.42
N CYS A 167 -4.80 -7.67 8.50
CA CYS A 167 -4.83 -6.23 8.81
C CYS A 167 -5.91 -5.87 9.85
N ALA A 168 -7.10 -6.46 9.73
CA ALA A 168 -8.17 -6.30 10.71
C ALA A 168 -7.76 -6.88 12.07
N ALA A 169 -7.22 -8.10 12.12
CA ALA A 169 -6.77 -8.72 13.37
C ALA A 169 -5.69 -7.89 14.07
N ALA A 170 -4.71 -7.38 13.32
CA ALA A 170 -3.68 -6.48 13.84
C ALA A 170 -4.26 -5.17 14.40
N THR A 171 -5.15 -4.52 13.64
CA THR A 171 -5.77 -3.25 14.05
C THR A 171 -6.52 -3.40 15.37
N ARG A 172 -7.34 -4.46 15.47
CA ARG A 172 -8.10 -4.75 16.70
C ARG A 172 -7.21 -5.15 17.86
N TRP A 173 -6.12 -5.88 17.60
CA TRP A 173 -5.13 -6.20 18.63
C TRP A 173 -4.46 -4.93 19.17
N VAL A 174 -4.07 -3.99 18.30
CA VAL A 174 -3.49 -2.71 18.73
C VAL A 174 -4.47 -1.92 19.58
N HIS A 175 -5.74 -1.85 19.18
CA HIS A 175 -6.79 -1.21 19.97
C HIS A 175 -6.93 -1.85 21.36
N ALA A 176 -7.06 -3.19 21.42
CA ALA A 176 -7.22 -3.92 22.67
C ALA A 176 -6.01 -3.82 23.61
N ASN A 177 -4.81 -3.55 23.08
CA ASN A 177 -3.57 -3.41 23.83
C ASN A 177 -3.11 -1.95 23.96
N ALA A 178 -3.98 -0.97 23.70
CA ALA A 178 -3.60 0.45 23.67
C ALA A 178 -2.92 0.91 24.98
N ALA A 179 -3.42 0.48 26.14
CA ALA A 179 -2.83 0.83 27.43
C ALA A 179 -1.39 0.30 27.58
N ASP A 180 -1.16 -0.97 27.25
CA ASP A 180 0.15 -1.62 27.35
C ASP A 180 1.14 -1.08 26.32
N LEU A 181 0.64 -0.68 25.15
CA LEU A 181 1.43 -0.04 24.11
C LEU A 181 1.67 1.45 24.38
N GLY A 182 0.99 2.06 25.36
CA GLY A 182 1.07 3.49 25.66
C GLY A 182 0.46 4.36 24.56
N ILE A 183 -0.68 3.95 24.01
CA ILE A 183 -1.36 4.58 22.87
C ILE A 183 -2.65 5.27 23.34
N SER A 184 -2.92 6.47 22.82
CA SER A 184 -4.15 7.23 23.09
C SER A 184 -5.30 6.88 22.14
N HIS A 185 -4.99 6.74 20.85
CA HIS A 185 -5.89 6.35 19.77
C HIS A 185 -5.03 5.87 18.59
N LEU A 186 -5.65 5.16 17.64
CA LEU A 186 -4.97 4.70 16.43
C LEU A 186 -5.64 5.22 15.17
N ILE A 187 -4.84 5.46 14.14
CA ILE A 187 -5.28 5.56 12.75
C ILE A 187 -4.71 4.39 11.96
N VAL A 188 -5.35 4.06 10.84
CA VAL A 188 -4.80 3.14 9.83
C VAL A 188 -4.16 3.94 8.70
N CYS A 189 -3.04 3.46 8.17
CA CYS A 189 -2.29 4.17 7.13
C CYS A 189 -1.59 3.20 6.18
N GLY A 190 -1.45 3.58 4.92
CA GLY A 190 -0.70 2.79 3.95
C GLY A 190 -0.72 3.40 2.56
N GLU A 191 0.21 2.93 1.72
CA GLU A 191 0.39 3.43 0.35
C GLU A 191 0.11 2.36 -0.71
N SER A 192 -0.41 2.77 -1.88
CA SER A 192 -0.70 1.86 -2.99
C SER A 192 -1.62 0.71 -2.56
N GLY A 193 -1.17 -0.55 -2.61
CA GLY A 193 -1.93 -1.69 -2.10
C GLY A 193 -2.22 -1.61 -0.59
N GLY A 194 -1.31 -1.02 0.19
CA GLY A 194 -1.55 -0.68 1.60
C GLY A 194 -2.58 0.43 1.75
N GLY A 195 -2.69 1.33 0.77
CA GLY A 195 -3.76 2.32 0.68
C GLY A 195 -5.13 1.68 0.44
N ASN A 196 -5.20 0.64 -0.39
CA ASN A 196 -6.39 -0.20 -0.50
C ASN A 196 -6.73 -0.85 0.83
N LEU A 197 -5.79 -1.55 1.47
CA LEU A 197 -6.00 -2.19 2.76
C LEU A 197 -6.42 -1.21 3.86
N THR A 198 -5.91 0.02 3.82
CA THR A 198 -6.30 1.12 4.71
C THR A 198 -7.77 1.46 4.57
N LEU A 199 -8.28 1.56 3.34
CA LEU A 199 -9.69 1.86 3.10
C LEU A 199 -10.57 0.63 3.37
N THR A 200 -10.18 -0.54 2.88
CA THR A 200 -10.97 -1.77 3.00
C THR A 200 -11.06 -2.30 4.43
N VAL A 201 -10.05 -2.07 5.28
CA VAL A 201 -10.15 -2.39 6.71
C VAL A 201 -11.20 -1.53 7.41
N THR A 202 -11.36 -0.25 7.04
CA THR A 202 -12.44 0.59 7.59
C THR A 202 -13.81 0.15 7.10
N HIS A 203 -13.94 -0.24 5.82
CA HIS A 203 -15.17 -0.84 5.28
C HIS A 203 -15.56 -2.12 6.03
N LYS A 204 -14.57 -2.99 6.30
CA LYS A 204 -14.76 -4.19 7.10
C LYS A 204 -15.15 -3.86 8.54
N ALA A 205 -14.46 -2.90 9.18
CA ALA A 205 -14.76 -2.46 10.54
C ALA A 205 -16.19 -1.97 10.71
N LYS A 206 -16.68 -1.18 9.74
CA LYS A 206 -18.07 -0.74 9.72
C LYS A 206 -19.05 -1.90 9.57
N ARG A 207 -18.80 -2.82 8.63
CA ARG A 207 -19.67 -3.98 8.38
C ARG A 207 -19.75 -4.92 9.59
N GLU A 208 -18.67 -5.03 10.35
CA GLU A 208 -18.55 -5.93 11.50
C GLU A 208 -18.80 -5.24 12.85
N GLY A 209 -19.05 -3.93 12.87
CA GLY A 209 -19.47 -3.20 14.06
C GLY A 209 -18.35 -2.84 15.05
N TRP A 210 -17.12 -2.64 14.57
CA TRP A 210 -15.96 -2.22 15.38
C TRP A 210 -15.26 -0.96 14.83
N LEU A 211 -15.98 -0.15 14.05
CA LEU A 211 -15.44 1.07 13.44
C LEU A 211 -14.94 2.11 14.46
N ASP A 212 -15.50 2.10 15.68
CA ASP A 212 -15.09 2.94 16.80
C ASP A 212 -13.67 2.66 17.31
N GLU A 213 -13.08 1.51 16.93
CA GLU A 213 -11.69 1.18 17.23
C GLU A 213 -10.68 1.99 16.38
N ILE A 214 -11.13 2.63 15.29
CA ILE A 214 -10.30 3.39 14.32
C ILE A 214 -10.65 4.88 14.36
N ALA A 215 -9.70 5.74 14.76
CA ALA A 215 -9.92 7.18 14.88
C ALA A 215 -9.79 7.95 13.55
N GLY A 216 -9.18 7.34 12.53
CA GLY A 216 -8.96 7.96 11.23
C GLY A 216 -8.23 7.03 10.27
N ALA A 217 -8.18 7.44 9.00
CA ALA A 217 -7.47 6.72 7.95
C ALA A 217 -6.66 7.68 7.07
N TYR A 218 -5.44 7.30 6.72
CA TYR A 218 -4.59 8.02 5.79
C TYR A 218 -4.17 7.07 4.65
N ALA A 219 -4.81 7.19 3.48
CA ALA A 219 -4.48 6.38 2.31
C ALA A 219 -3.63 7.20 1.32
N GLN A 220 -2.46 6.67 0.98
CA GLN A 220 -1.53 7.28 0.04
C GLN A 220 -1.60 6.56 -1.31
N CYS A 221 -1.63 7.31 -2.41
CA CYS A 221 -1.64 6.80 -3.80
C CYS A 221 -2.43 5.49 -3.97
N PRO A 222 -3.71 5.43 -3.56
CA PRO A 222 -4.40 4.17 -3.30
C PRO A 222 -4.61 3.36 -4.59
N TYR A 223 -4.34 2.05 -4.52
CA TYR A 223 -4.50 1.07 -5.59
C TYR A 223 -5.86 0.34 -5.45
N ILE A 224 -6.94 0.94 -5.95
CA ILE A 224 -8.31 0.63 -5.52
C ILE A 224 -9.31 0.35 -6.63
N SER A 225 -8.96 0.56 -7.91
CA SER A 225 -9.93 0.43 -9.00
C SER A 225 -10.16 -0.98 -9.52
N ASN A 226 -9.10 -1.78 -9.70
CA ASN A 226 -9.10 -3.02 -10.49
C ASN A 226 -9.58 -2.85 -11.95
N ARG A 227 -9.39 -1.64 -12.52
CA ARG A 227 -9.82 -1.26 -13.88
C ARG A 227 -8.66 -0.79 -14.76
N TRP A 228 -7.42 -1.13 -14.38
CA TRP A 228 -6.19 -0.64 -15.04
C TRP A 228 -6.06 -1.01 -16.52
N LEU A 229 -6.70 -2.11 -16.98
CA LEU A 229 -6.74 -2.48 -18.41
C LEU A 229 -7.99 -2.01 -19.13
N ASP A 230 -8.98 -1.48 -18.42
CA ASP A 230 -10.24 -1.02 -19.01
C ASP A 230 -10.12 0.42 -19.53
N TYR A 231 -9.17 1.20 -18.97
CA TYR A 231 -8.93 2.62 -19.25
C TYR A 231 -10.22 3.45 -19.36
N PRO A 232 -11.05 3.47 -18.30
CA PRO A 232 -12.31 4.20 -18.33
C PRO A 232 -12.10 5.71 -18.43
N GLU A 233 -13.07 6.42 -19.02
CA GLU A 233 -12.95 7.86 -19.29
C GLU A 233 -12.80 8.69 -18.01
N GLU A 234 -13.39 8.22 -16.90
CA GLU A 234 -13.30 8.85 -15.59
C GLU A 234 -11.94 8.68 -14.89
N LEU A 235 -11.04 7.83 -15.40
CA LEU A 235 -9.68 7.63 -14.87
C LEU A 235 -8.59 7.97 -15.91
N PRO A 236 -8.52 9.22 -16.42
CA PRO A 236 -7.59 9.56 -17.49
C PRO A 236 -6.11 9.42 -17.07
N SER A 237 -5.77 9.49 -15.78
CA SER A 237 -4.41 9.26 -15.25
C SER A 237 -3.83 7.92 -15.67
N LEU A 238 -4.67 6.89 -15.84
CA LEU A 238 -4.25 5.57 -16.31
C LEU A 238 -3.61 5.60 -17.69
N ARG A 239 -3.97 6.56 -18.54
CA ARG A 239 -3.30 6.77 -19.84
C ARG A 239 -2.25 7.87 -19.76
N GLU A 240 -2.52 8.90 -18.98
CA GLU A 240 -1.66 10.07 -18.83
C GLU A 240 -0.28 9.73 -18.27
N ASN A 241 -0.23 8.82 -17.29
CA ASN A 241 0.96 8.50 -16.52
C ASN A 241 1.32 7.01 -16.59
N ASP A 242 0.79 6.25 -17.57
CA ASP A 242 1.10 4.82 -17.68
C ASP A 242 2.60 4.59 -17.89
N GLY A 243 3.18 3.68 -17.11
CA GLY A 243 4.60 3.37 -17.15
C GLY A 243 5.47 4.35 -16.36
N TYR A 244 4.88 5.32 -15.65
CA TYR A 244 5.63 6.19 -14.74
C TYR A 244 5.84 5.46 -13.42
N PHE A 245 7.02 4.86 -13.23
CA PHE A 245 7.42 4.01 -12.10
C PHE A 245 6.65 2.69 -11.96
N ILE A 246 5.33 2.69 -12.20
CA ILE A 246 4.47 1.50 -12.33
C ILE A 246 3.73 1.53 -13.67
N SER A 247 3.30 0.37 -14.15
CA SER A 247 2.45 0.25 -15.34
C SER A 247 1.07 -0.32 -15.01
N CYS A 248 0.07 0.06 -15.80
CA CYS A 248 -1.29 -0.48 -15.72
C CYS A 248 -1.32 -2.00 -15.94
N GLN A 249 -0.42 -2.51 -16.80
CA GLN A 249 -0.24 -3.95 -16.99
C GLN A 249 0.24 -4.63 -15.69
N GLN A 250 1.29 -4.10 -15.04
CA GLN A 250 1.77 -4.65 -13.77
C GLN A 250 0.70 -4.58 -12.69
N ALA A 251 0.02 -3.43 -12.57
CA ALA A 251 -1.10 -3.22 -11.67
C ALA A 251 -2.18 -4.30 -11.86
N ALA A 252 -2.58 -4.59 -13.10
CA ALA A 252 -3.58 -5.63 -13.38
C ALA A 252 -3.11 -7.06 -13.07
N LEU A 253 -1.83 -7.37 -13.30
CA LEU A 253 -1.26 -8.69 -13.00
C LEU A 253 -1.28 -8.98 -11.49
N LEU A 254 -0.91 -7.99 -10.65
CA LEU A 254 -1.00 -8.13 -9.19
C LEU A 254 -2.46 -8.24 -8.73
N GLY A 255 -3.37 -7.48 -9.35
CA GLY A 255 -4.79 -7.51 -9.02
C GLY A 255 -5.45 -8.85 -9.35
N ALA A 256 -5.01 -9.52 -10.42
CA ALA A 256 -5.47 -10.85 -10.81
C ALA A 256 -5.05 -11.93 -9.81
N LEU A 257 -3.91 -11.77 -9.12
CA LEU A 257 -3.51 -12.65 -8.01
C LEU A 257 -4.35 -12.39 -6.75
N TYR A 258 -4.65 -11.12 -6.47
CA TYR A 258 -5.45 -10.73 -5.31
C TYR A 258 -6.91 -11.16 -5.39
N ASP A 259 -7.56 -11.00 -6.55
CA ASP A 259 -8.94 -11.41 -6.80
C ASP A 259 -9.05 -12.31 -8.06
N PRO A 260 -8.68 -13.60 -7.94
CA PRO A 260 -8.66 -14.53 -9.07
C PRO A 260 -10.03 -14.68 -9.74
N GLY A 261 -10.09 -14.32 -11.02
CA GLY A 261 -11.32 -14.34 -11.81
C GLY A 261 -12.27 -13.18 -11.51
N LYS A 262 -11.79 -12.10 -10.86
CA LYS A 262 -12.57 -10.90 -10.55
C LYS A 262 -13.86 -11.19 -9.74
N LYS A 263 -13.84 -12.24 -8.91
CA LYS A 263 -15.02 -12.74 -8.18
C LYS A 263 -15.56 -11.71 -7.20
N HIS A 264 -14.66 -10.90 -6.64
CA HIS A 264 -14.95 -9.88 -5.63
C HIS A 264 -14.79 -8.45 -6.18
N SER A 265 -14.74 -8.29 -7.50
CA SER A 265 -14.54 -7.00 -8.19
C SER A 265 -15.54 -5.90 -7.83
N HIS A 266 -16.73 -6.27 -7.35
CA HIS A 266 -17.80 -5.36 -6.93
C HIS A 266 -17.83 -5.12 -5.42
N GLU A 267 -16.99 -5.83 -4.64
CA GLU A 267 -16.97 -5.69 -3.19
C GLU A 267 -16.07 -4.52 -2.78
N PRO A 268 -16.59 -3.52 -2.04
CA PRO A 268 -15.76 -2.41 -1.57
C PRO A 268 -14.77 -2.84 -0.49
N THR A 269 -14.93 -4.01 0.12
CA THR A 269 -13.90 -4.61 0.99
C THR A 269 -12.77 -5.28 0.21
N CYS A 270 -12.91 -5.51 -1.10
CA CYS A 270 -11.84 -6.00 -1.96
C CYS A 270 -11.18 -4.85 -2.75
N TRP A 271 -12.02 -3.99 -3.34
CA TRP A 271 -11.60 -2.87 -4.17
C TRP A 271 -12.35 -1.61 -3.75
N ALA A 272 -11.69 -0.75 -2.95
CA ALA A 272 -12.33 0.36 -2.27
C ALA A 272 -13.03 1.37 -3.20
N LEU A 273 -12.65 1.46 -4.48
CA LEU A 273 -13.33 2.32 -5.46
C LEU A 273 -14.81 1.94 -5.65
N ASN A 274 -15.20 0.70 -5.34
CA ASN A 274 -16.59 0.23 -5.46
C ASN A 274 -17.48 0.64 -4.27
N ALA A 275 -16.98 1.43 -3.32
CA ALA A 275 -17.75 1.86 -2.16
C ALA A 275 -18.92 2.77 -2.57
N THR A 276 -20.11 2.45 -2.09
CA THR A 276 -21.30 3.31 -2.25
C THR A 276 -21.31 4.42 -1.20
N GLU A 277 -22.13 5.46 -1.41
CA GLU A 277 -22.37 6.48 -0.37
C GLU A 277 -22.79 5.87 0.97
N GLN A 278 -23.56 4.77 0.93
CA GLN A 278 -23.97 4.05 2.13
C GLN A 278 -22.79 3.33 2.80
N ASP A 279 -21.86 2.74 2.04
CA ASP A 279 -20.63 2.16 2.59
C ASP A 279 -19.77 3.25 3.26
N LEU A 280 -19.77 4.49 2.74
CA LEU A 280 -18.97 5.61 3.25
C LEU A 280 -19.61 6.41 4.39
N ALA A 281 -20.93 6.37 4.54
CA ALA A 281 -21.64 7.16 5.55
C ALA A 281 -21.17 6.85 6.99
N GLY A 282 -20.75 7.85 7.75
CA GLY A 282 -20.32 7.66 9.16
C GLY A 282 -18.92 7.06 9.34
N MET A 283 -18.10 7.04 8.29
CA MET A 283 -16.66 6.74 8.40
C MET A 283 -15.93 7.77 9.28
N PRO A 284 -14.83 7.39 9.94
CA PRO A 284 -13.96 8.34 10.63
C PRO A 284 -13.31 9.31 9.63
N PRO A 285 -12.65 10.39 10.09
CA PRO A 285 -11.90 11.29 9.20
C PRO A 285 -10.90 10.54 8.29
N HIS A 286 -10.86 10.93 7.02
CA HIS A 286 -9.96 10.35 6.01
C HIS A 286 -9.07 11.42 5.40
N VAL A 287 -7.83 11.05 5.10
CA VAL A 287 -6.94 11.77 4.20
C VAL A 287 -6.63 10.84 3.03
N ILE A 288 -6.87 11.33 1.80
CA ILE A 288 -6.40 10.69 0.58
C ILE A 288 -5.30 11.57 -0.02
N SER A 289 -4.09 11.01 -0.13
CA SER A 289 -2.92 11.72 -0.63
C SER A 289 -2.49 11.09 -1.95
N VAL A 290 -2.75 11.78 -3.06
CA VAL A 290 -2.37 11.31 -4.40
C VAL A 290 -1.04 11.92 -4.87
N ASN A 291 -0.40 11.27 -5.83
CA ASN A 291 0.81 11.76 -6.50
C ASN A 291 0.45 12.26 -7.90
N GLU A 292 1.01 13.41 -8.31
CA GLU A 292 0.65 14.06 -9.59
C GLU A 292 0.93 13.19 -10.82
N LEU A 293 2.07 12.50 -10.80
CA LEU A 293 2.64 11.70 -11.90
C LEU A 293 2.47 10.20 -11.67
N ASP A 294 1.29 9.81 -11.19
CA ASP A 294 0.93 8.44 -10.87
C ASP A 294 -0.25 8.00 -11.75
N PRO A 295 -0.22 6.82 -12.40
CA PRO A 295 -1.40 6.31 -13.11
C PRO A 295 -2.60 6.09 -12.18
N LEU A 296 -2.39 5.83 -10.89
CA LEU A 296 -3.43 5.63 -9.87
C LEU A 296 -4.02 6.94 -9.32
N ARG A 297 -3.57 8.10 -9.80
CA ARG A 297 -3.99 9.39 -9.26
C ARG A 297 -5.51 9.57 -9.25
N ASP A 298 -6.17 9.35 -10.38
CA ASP A 298 -7.59 9.69 -10.53
C ASP A 298 -8.51 8.69 -9.84
N GLU A 299 -8.06 7.47 -9.54
CA GLU A 299 -8.85 6.54 -8.72
C GLU A 299 -8.83 6.91 -7.23
N GLY A 300 -7.87 7.73 -6.80
CA GLY A 300 -7.84 8.29 -5.45
C GLY A 300 -8.57 9.63 -5.28
N LEU A 301 -9.03 10.29 -6.36
CA LEU A 301 -9.73 11.58 -6.33
C LEU A 301 -11.25 11.41 -6.29
#